data_AF-A0A914C216-F1
#
_entry.id   AF-A0A914C216-F1
#
_cell.length_a   1.000
_cell.length_b   1.000
_cell.length_c   1.000
_cell.angle_alpha   90.00
_cell.angle_beta   90.00
_cell.angle_gamma   90.00
#
_symmetry.space_group_name_H-M   'P 1'
#
loop_
_entity.id
_entity.type
_entity.pdbx_description
1 polymer ?
#
loop_
_entity_poly.entity_id
_entity_poly.type
_entity_poly.pdbx_seq_one_letter_code
_entity_poly.pdbx_strand_id
1 'polypeptide(L)'
;MVNHAKQVALNPRDQGNSNRWRDSNDHLLNSVRSVGDAITGLPSHTPAHTERFERRYEEPPQNHYRPSSTTDVVSIAAKPASPPVVHNRMIIREEIPAPPRPPPPVEISPPPRPPPPPEIDEEEETRAFWERYPLPGASSQPILSAAHNLHQELRQWSSHENEIVAAAKRMAILMARLSQLVRGEGGNKKDLIDCAKAIADSSEEVTRLAVQLARQCTDIKMRMTLLQVCERIPTIATQLKILSTVKATMLGSQVVIGPYGQPMDGTEEDEEAMQQLVLNAQNLMQSVKDTVRAAEAASIKIRTNSGLRLRWIRKPMWSNF
;
A
#
# COMPACT_ATOMS: atom_id res chain seq x y z
N MET A 1 22.36 -33.58 28.32
CA MET A 1 23.66 -33.06 27.83
C MET A 1 24.65 -32.79 28.97
N VAL A 2 24.42 -31.81 29.86
CA VAL A 2 25.38 -31.41 30.91
C VAL A 2 25.84 -32.55 31.83
N ASN A 3 24.91 -33.38 32.32
CA ASN A 3 25.27 -34.52 33.18
C ASN A 3 26.07 -35.60 32.44
N HIS A 4 25.79 -35.83 31.15
CA HIS A 4 26.58 -36.77 30.33
C HIS A 4 27.99 -36.21 30.07
N ALA A 5 28.14 -34.90 29.87
CA ALA A 5 29.44 -34.26 29.75
C ALA A 5 30.29 -34.43 31.02
N LYS A 6 29.66 -34.30 32.20
CA LYS A 6 30.31 -34.56 33.50
C LYS A 6 30.79 -36.02 33.60
N GLN A 7 29.99 -37.00 33.16
CA GLN A 7 30.38 -38.42 33.17
C GLN A 7 31.55 -38.71 32.24
N VAL A 8 31.61 -38.05 31.07
CA VAL A 8 32.78 -38.11 30.17
C VAL A 8 34.02 -37.52 30.83
N ALA A 9 33.90 -36.39 31.54
CA ALA A 9 35.03 -35.76 32.22
C ALA A 9 35.57 -36.62 33.38
N LEU A 10 34.68 -37.31 34.11
CA LEU A 10 35.06 -38.22 35.19
C LEU A 10 35.77 -39.48 34.67
N ASN A 11 35.38 -39.99 33.50
CA ASN A 11 35.97 -41.18 32.88
C ASN A 11 36.18 -41.00 31.36
N PRO A 12 37.25 -40.30 30.92
CA PRO A 12 37.44 -39.92 29.51
C PRO A 12 37.71 -41.09 28.55
N ARG A 13 38.15 -42.24 29.07
CA ARG A 13 38.40 -43.45 28.28
C ARG A 13 37.13 -44.28 28.04
N ASP A 14 36.03 -43.96 28.72
CA ASP A 14 34.75 -44.67 28.57
C ASP A 14 34.01 -44.17 27.32
N GLN A 15 33.98 -45.04 26.30
CA GLN A 15 33.27 -44.77 25.05
C GLN A 15 31.75 -44.72 25.22
N GLY A 16 31.19 -45.44 26.20
CA GLY A 16 29.75 -45.42 26.47
C GLY A 16 29.27 -44.05 26.95
N ASN A 17 30.02 -43.43 27.88
CA ASN A 17 29.74 -42.05 28.32
C ASN A 17 29.90 -41.05 27.18
N SER A 18 30.92 -41.25 26.33
CA SER A 18 31.19 -40.41 25.16
C SER A 18 30.04 -40.46 24.15
N ASN A 19 29.52 -41.65 23.86
CA ASN A 19 28.38 -41.83 22.94
C ASN A 19 27.09 -41.24 23.50
N ARG A 20 26.75 -41.50 24.76
CA ARG A 20 25.58 -40.89 25.42
C ARG A 20 25.62 -39.36 25.44
N TRP A 21 26.82 -38.79 25.55
CA TRP A 21 27.00 -37.35 25.45
C TRP A 21 26.77 -36.84 24.02
N ARG A 22 27.31 -37.52 23.00
CA ARG A 22 27.07 -37.19 21.58
C ARG A 22 25.58 -37.25 21.24
N ASP A 23 24.90 -38.35 21.60
CA ASP A 23 23.45 -38.51 21.35
C ASP A 23 22.63 -37.37 21.98
N SER A 24 23.01 -36.97 23.20
CA SER A 24 22.37 -35.83 23.88
C SER A 24 22.66 -34.49 23.24
N ASN A 25 23.81 -34.34 22.59
CA ASN A 25 24.16 -33.13 21.86
C ASN A 25 23.40 -33.08 20.53
N ASP A 26 23.31 -34.20 19.82
CA ASP A 26 22.51 -34.33 18.60
C ASP A 26 21.04 -34.03 18.87
N HIS A 27 20.49 -34.52 19.98
CA HIS A 27 19.13 -34.19 20.40
C HIS A 27 18.94 -32.69 20.68
N LEU A 28 19.91 -32.02 21.31
CA LEU A 28 19.88 -30.58 21.52
C LEU A 28 19.92 -29.81 20.20
N LEU A 29 20.81 -30.19 19.29
CA LEU A 29 20.92 -29.56 17.96
C LEU A 29 19.63 -29.73 17.15
N ASN A 30 19.01 -30.91 17.18
CA ASN A 30 17.73 -31.15 16.54
C ASN A 30 16.60 -30.31 17.16
N SER A 31 16.60 -30.15 18.48
CA SER A 31 15.63 -29.29 19.18
C SER A 31 15.80 -27.82 18.77
N VAL A 32 17.04 -27.33 18.66
CA VAL A 32 17.33 -25.96 18.20
C VAL A 32 16.92 -25.76 16.74
N ARG A 33 17.19 -26.73 15.86
CA ARG A 33 16.73 -26.70 14.47
C ARG A 33 15.21 -26.65 14.38
N SER A 34 14.50 -27.47 15.16
CA SER A 34 13.03 -27.46 15.21
C SER A 34 12.45 -26.11 15.63
N VAL A 35 13.08 -25.43 16.59
CA VAL A 35 12.73 -24.04 16.94
C VAL A 35 12.99 -23.09 15.76
N GLY A 36 14.12 -23.24 15.07
CA GLY A 36 14.43 -22.47 13.86
C GLY A 36 13.40 -22.67 12.74
N ASP A 37 13.00 -23.91 12.48
CA ASP A 37 11.98 -24.27 11.49
C ASP A 37 10.63 -23.66 11.86
N ALA A 38 10.23 -23.75 13.13
CA ALA A 38 8.99 -23.16 13.63
C ALA A 38 8.95 -21.61 13.48
N ILE A 39 10.09 -20.94 13.61
CA ILE A 39 10.20 -19.48 13.42
C ILE A 39 10.16 -19.09 11.94
N THR A 40 10.84 -19.86 11.09
CA THR A 40 10.93 -19.59 9.64
C THR A 40 9.68 -19.97 8.87
N GLY A 41 8.85 -20.87 9.43
CA GLY A 41 7.62 -21.34 8.77
C GLY A 41 7.88 -22.26 7.58
N LEU A 42 9.11 -22.77 7.43
CA LEU A 42 9.45 -23.79 6.43
C LEU A 42 9.13 -25.18 7.00
N PRO A 43 8.46 -26.07 6.23
CA PRO A 43 8.23 -27.44 6.67
C PRO A 43 9.56 -28.18 6.86
N SER A 44 9.66 -28.93 7.95
CA SER A 44 10.87 -29.58 8.44
C SER A 44 11.63 -30.36 7.36
N HIS A 45 12.92 -30.04 7.18
CA HIS A 45 13.84 -30.91 6.45
C HIS A 45 14.10 -32.15 7.30
N THR A 46 13.47 -33.27 6.94
CA THR A 46 13.84 -34.60 7.44
C THR A 46 15.23 -34.98 6.88
N PRO A 47 16.16 -35.49 7.72
CA PRO A 47 17.46 -35.92 7.21
C PRO A 47 17.36 -37.34 6.61
N ALA A 48 17.73 -37.43 5.33
CA ALA A 48 18.20 -38.58 4.56
C ALA A 48 17.29 -39.83 4.43
N HIS A 49 16.61 -39.92 3.29
CA HIS A 49 16.61 -41.15 2.50
C HIS A 49 16.94 -40.81 1.04
N THR A 50 17.87 -41.57 0.50
CA THR A 50 18.33 -41.58 -0.89
C THR A 50 17.15 -41.77 -1.84
N GLU A 51 16.63 -40.69 -2.41
CA GLU A 51 15.84 -40.76 -3.64
C GLU A 51 16.56 -40.03 -4.77
N ARG A 52 17.00 -40.87 -5.70
CA ARG A 52 17.41 -40.59 -7.07
C ARG A 52 16.73 -39.35 -7.64
N PHE A 53 17.56 -38.49 -8.23
CA PHE A 53 17.16 -37.51 -9.24
C PHE A 53 16.36 -38.20 -10.36
N GLU A 54 15.04 -38.20 -10.26
CA GLU A 54 14.18 -38.31 -11.44
C GLU A 54 13.90 -36.90 -11.94
N ARG A 55 14.62 -36.58 -13.02
CA ARG A 55 14.43 -35.38 -13.83
C ARG A 55 13.05 -35.52 -14.51
N ARG A 56 11.98 -35.13 -13.83
CA ARG A 56 10.64 -35.03 -14.43
C ARG A 56 10.64 -33.81 -15.35
N TYR A 57 10.61 -34.06 -16.65
CA TYR A 57 10.32 -33.05 -17.65
C TYR A 57 8.90 -32.52 -17.38
N GLU A 58 8.78 -31.26 -16.96
CA GLU A 58 7.49 -30.57 -16.92
C GLU A 58 7.05 -30.26 -18.36
N GLU A 59 5.97 -30.90 -18.80
CA GLU A 59 5.21 -30.50 -19.98
C GLU A 59 4.54 -29.12 -19.75
N PRO A 60 4.41 -28.29 -20.79
CA PRO A 60 3.78 -26.97 -20.70
C PRO A 60 2.26 -27.08 -20.45
N PRO A 61 1.65 -26.16 -19.68
CA PRO A 61 0.26 -26.31 -19.27
C PRO A 61 -0.72 -25.98 -20.40
N GLN A 62 -1.60 -26.92 -20.71
CA GLN A 62 -2.84 -26.66 -21.43
C GLN A 62 -3.87 -26.00 -20.48
N ASN A 63 -4.42 -24.88 -20.95
CA ASN A 63 -5.49 -24.10 -20.32
C ASN A 63 -6.67 -24.95 -19.86
N HIS A 64 -6.82 -25.17 -18.56
CA HIS A 64 -8.11 -25.50 -17.94
C HIS A 64 -8.24 -24.76 -16.60
N TYR A 65 -9.26 -23.91 -16.51
CA TYR A 65 -9.63 -23.16 -15.30
C TYR A 65 -10.06 -24.11 -14.19
N ARG A 66 -9.40 -24.05 -13.01
CA ARG A 66 -9.92 -24.56 -11.74
C ARG A 66 -9.49 -23.63 -10.60
N PRO A 67 -10.39 -23.15 -9.74
CA PRO A 67 -10.01 -22.33 -8.59
C PRO A 67 -9.56 -23.26 -7.46
N SER A 68 -8.33 -23.12 -7.00
CA SER A 68 -7.86 -23.75 -5.76
C SER A 68 -6.95 -22.79 -5.00
N SER A 69 -7.48 -22.42 -3.85
CA SER A 69 -6.89 -21.69 -2.74
C SER A 69 -5.72 -22.45 -2.14
N THR A 70 -4.50 -21.90 -2.27
CA THR A 70 -3.34 -22.03 -1.36
C THR A 70 -2.17 -21.28 -1.99
N THR A 71 -1.80 -20.12 -1.45
CA THR A 71 -0.58 -19.39 -1.86
C THR A 71 0.56 -19.73 -0.92
N ASP A 72 1.38 -20.70 -1.34
CA ASP A 72 2.76 -20.83 -0.89
C ASP A 72 3.62 -19.77 -1.59
N VAL A 73 4.38 -19.02 -0.80
CA VAL A 73 5.31 -18.00 -1.32
C VAL A 73 6.60 -18.72 -1.72
N VAL A 74 6.74 -19.04 -2.99
CA VAL A 74 8.00 -19.52 -3.58
C VAL A 74 8.78 -18.32 -4.11
N SER A 75 9.96 -18.05 -3.55
CA SER A 75 10.94 -17.12 -4.11
C SER A 75 11.53 -17.71 -5.39
N ILE A 76 10.97 -17.33 -6.54
CA ILE A 76 11.50 -17.69 -7.85
C ILE A 76 12.67 -16.73 -8.14
N ALA A 77 13.89 -17.27 -8.25
CA ALA A 77 15.04 -16.53 -8.75
C ALA A 77 14.70 -15.90 -10.11
N ALA A 78 15.02 -14.61 -10.28
CA ALA A 78 14.73 -13.87 -11.51
C ALA A 78 15.30 -14.62 -12.72
N LYS A 79 14.43 -15.26 -13.50
CA LYS A 79 14.81 -15.84 -14.78
C LYS A 79 15.12 -14.69 -15.75
N PRO A 80 16.17 -14.81 -16.58
CA PRO A 80 16.42 -13.84 -17.64
C PRO A 80 15.17 -13.74 -18.52
N ALA A 81 14.91 -12.54 -19.05
CA ALA A 81 13.80 -12.31 -19.96
C ALA A 81 13.82 -13.37 -21.06
N SER A 82 12.71 -14.10 -21.20
CA SER A 82 12.53 -15.03 -22.31
C SER A 82 12.77 -14.24 -23.60
N PRO A 83 13.50 -14.80 -24.59
CA PRO A 83 13.58 -14.19 -25.89
C PRO A 83 12.16 -13.94 -26.40
N PRO A 84 11.92 -12.81 -27.11
CA PRO A 84 10.59 -12.49 -27.60
C PRO A 84 10.04 -13.69 -28.34
N VAL A 85 8.83 -14.13 -27.97
CA VAL A 85 8.12 -15.17 -28.70
C VAL A 85 7.85 -14.60 -30.09
N VAL A 86 8.71 -14.95 -31.03
CA VAL A 86 8.48 -14.73 -32.46
C VAL A 86 7.25 -15.57 -32.77
N HIS A 87 6.10 -14.92 -32.85
CA HIS A 87 4.93 -15.52 -33.46
C HIS A 87 5.32 -15.73 -34.92
N ASN A 88 5.82 -16.93 -35.24
CA ASN A 88 5.93 -17.37 -36.61
C ASN A 88 4.51 -17.35 -37.16
N ARG A 89 4.12 -16.23 -37.78
CA ARG A 89 3.02 -16.19 -38.72
C ARG A 89 3.46 -17.09 -39.87
N MET A 90 3.27 -18.40 -39.72
CA MET A 90 3.16 -19.29 -40.87
C MET A 90 1.94 -18.78 -41.63
N ILE A 91 2.19 -17.92 -42.61
CA ILE A 91 1.21 -17.63 -43.66
C ILE A 91 1.21 -18.90 -44.49
N ILE A 92 0.42 -19.89 -44.06
CA ILE A 92 0.10 -21.04 -44.88
C ILE A 92 -0.73 -20.49 -46.04
N ARG A 93 -0.10 -20.20 -47.17
CA ARG A 93 -0.76 -20.06 -48.47
C ARG A 93 -1.19 -21.47 -48.92
N GLU A 94 -2.10 -22.09 -48.18
CA GLU A 94 -2.93 -23.12 -48.77
C GLU A 94 -4.03 -22.34 -49.52
N GLU A 95 -4.05 -22.46 -50.85
CA GLU A 95 -5.19 -22.06 -51.66
C GLU A 95 -6.37 -22.98 -51.33
N ILE A 96 -6.97 -22.80 -50.15
CA ILE A 96 -8.21 -23.44 -49.76
C ILE A 96 -9.32 -22.73 -50.54
N PRO A 97 -10.06 -23.41 -51.44
CA PRO A 97 -11.20 -22.82 -52.11
C PRO A 97 -12.17 -22.27 -51.05
N ALA A 98 -12.54 -21.00 -51.17
CA ALA A 98 -13.41 -20.37 -50.19
C ALA A 98 -14.70 -21.18 -50.02
N PRO A 99 -15.08 -21.58 -48.79
CA PRO A 99 -16.30 -22.34 -48.57
C PRO A 99 -17.51 -21.52 -49.06
N PRO A 100 -18.55 -22.17 -49.63
CA PRO A 100 -19.75 -21.48 -50.08
C PRO A 100 -20.35 -20.69 -48.93
N ARG A 101 -20.68 -19.41 -49.20
CA ARG A 101 -21.17 -18.48 -48.19
C ARG A 101 -22.45 -19.04 -47.55
N PRO A 102 -22.49 -19.32 -46.23
CA PRO A 102 -23.70 -19.75 -45.56
C PRO A 102 -24.79 -18.67 -45.66
N PRO A 103 -26.09 -19.04 -45.60
CA PRO A 103 -27.17 -18.07 -45.55
C PRO A 103 -26.91 -17.08 -44.39
N PRO A 104 -27.30 -15.80 -44.55
CA PRO A 104 -27.06 -14.80 -43.53
C PRO A 104 -27.67 -15.29 -42.21
N PRO A 105 -26.88 -15.38 -41.12
CA PRO A 105 -27.43 -15.63 -39.80
C PRO A 105 -28.52 -14.59 -39.55
N VAL A 106 -29.71 -15.02 -39.10
CA VAL A 106 -30.65 -14.09 -38.47
C VAL A 106 -29.84 -13.38 -37.38
N GLU A 107 -29.77 -12.05 -37.44
CA GLU A 107 -29.03 -11.23 -36.49
C GLU A 107 -29.59 -11.44 -35.07
N ILE A 108 -29.10 -12.48 -34.39
CA ILE A 108 -29.09 -12.50 -32.94
C ILE A 108 -27.91 -11.61 -32.57
N SER A 109 -28.14 -10.30 -32.61
CA SER A 109 -27.21 -9.33 -32.05
C SER A 109 -26.82 -9.81 -30.65
N PRO A 110 -25.51 -9.87 -30.29
CA PRO A 110 -25.17 -10.03 -28.88
C PRO A 110 -25.95 -8.98 -28.09
N PRO A 111 -26.51 -9.32 -26.92
CA PRO A 111 -27.31 -8.37 -26.16
C PRO A 111 -26.51 -7.07 -26.03
N PRO A 112 -27.13 -5.91 -26.27
CA PRO A 112 -26.43 -4.64 -26.22
C PRO A 112 -25.71 -4.58 -24.88
N ARG A 113 -24.38 -4.42 -24.93
CA ARG A 113 -23.58 -4.29 -23.73
C ARG A 113 -24.22 -3.16 -22.93
N PRO A 114 -24.69 -3.40 -21.68
CA PRO A 114 -25.19 -2.31 -20.86
C PRO A 114 -24.10 -1.22 -20.83
N PRO A 115 -24.47 0.06 -20.85
CA PRO A 115 -23.48 1.11 -20.70
C PRO A 115 -22.61 0.72 -19.49
N PRO A 116 -21.28 0.66 -19.64
CA PRO A 116 -20.43 0.40 -18.49
C PRO A 116 -20.87 1.40 -17.42
N PRO A 117 -20.99 0.97 -16.15
CA PRO A 117 -21.19 1.91 -15.06
C PRO A 117 -20.16 3.04 -15.25
N PRO A 118 -20.48 4.30 -14.92
CA PRO A 118 -19.44 5.31 -14.76
C PRO A 118 -18.52 4.86 -13.62
N GLU A 119 -17.61 3.92 -13.90
CA GLU A 119 -16.41 3.68 -13.14
C GLU A 119 -15.58 4.93 -13.39
N ILE A 120 -15.85 5.99 -12.63
CA ILE A 120 -14.81 6.97 -12.38
C ILE A 120 -13.81 6.17 -11.55
N ASP A 121 -12.80 5.61 -12.22
CA ASP A 121 -11.70 4.99 -11.52
C ASP A 121 -11.08 6.09 -10.65
N GLU A 122 -11.30 6.01 -9.33
CA GLU A 122 -10.75 6.98 -8.37
C GLU A 122 -9.22 7.13 -8.57
N GLU A 123 -8.58 6.08 -9.11
CA GLU A 123 -7.18 6.06 -9.48
C GLU A 123 -6.86 6.89 -10.74
N GLU A 124 -7.74 6.89 -11.74
CA GLU A 124 -7.67 7.75 -12.92
C GLU A 124 -7.95 9.21 -12.57
N GLU A 125 -8.93 9.48 -11.71
CA GLU A 125 -9.20 10.84 -11.22
C GLU A 125 -7.99 11.39 -10.44
N THR A 126 -7.40 10.55 -9.58
CA THR A 126 -6.16 10.90 -8.88
C THR A 126 -5.05 11.20 -9.87
N ARG A 127 -4.85 10.36 -10.89
CA ARG A 127 -3.82 10.58 -11.92
C ARG A 127 -4.05 11.89 -12.67
N ALA A 128 -5.26 12.10 -13.19
CA ALA A 128 -5.65 13.28 -13.94
C ALA A 128 -5.49 14.57 -13.13
N PHE A 129 -5.76 14.54 -11.83
CA PHE A 129 -5.51 15.68 -10.95
C PHE A 129 -4.03 16.06 -10.92
N TRP A 130 -3.14 15.09 -10.68
CA TRP A 130 -1.70 15.34 -10.55
C TRP A 130 -0.99 15.63 -11.88
N GLU A 131 -1.53 15.16 -13.01
CA GLU A 131 -1.05 15.54 -14.35
C GLU A 131 -1.34 17.00 -14.70
N ARG A 132 -2.51 17.51 -14.28
CA ARG A 132 -2.93 18.88 -14.55
C ARG A 132 -2.31 19.89 -13.59
N TYR A 133 -1.76 19.43 -12.47
CA TYR A 133 -1.27 20.29 -11.42
C TYR A 133 0.17 20.76 -11.71
N PRO A 134 0.44 22.05 -11.94
CA PRO A 134 1.78 22.54 -12.23
C PRO A 134 2.68 22.44 -10.98
N LEU A 135 3.59 21.46 -10.99
CA LEU A 135 4.61 21.23 -9.96
C LEU A 135 5.74 22.28 -9.83
N PRO A 136 6.02 23.20 -10.79
CA PRO A 136 7.12 24.18 -10.66
C PRO A 136 7.04 25.11 -9.44
N GLY A 137 5.89 25.22 -8.77
CA GLY A 137 5.69 26.01 -7.53
C GLY A 137 5.72 25.20 -6.23
N ALA A 138 6.02 23.90 -6.25
CA ALA A 138 5.92 23.07 -5.04
C ALA A 138 6.95 23.42 -3.94
N SER A 139 8.09 24.01 -4.30
CA SER A 139 9.10 24.45 -3.32
C SER A 139 8.67 25.70 -2.54
N SER A 140 7.89 26.60 -3.15
CA SER A 140 7.35 27.79 -2.50
C SER A 140 6.01 27.54 -1.78
N GLN A 141 5.43 26.34 -1.94
CA GLN A 141 4.12 25.99 -1.38
C GLN A 141 4.23 24.79 -0.42
N PRO A 142 4.50 25.02 0.87
CA PRO A 142 4.79 23.95 1.82
C PRO A 142 3.62 22.98 2.06
N ILE A 143 2.36 23.44 1.97
CA ILE A 143 1.16 22.57 2.05
C ILE A 143 1.07 21.67 0.81
N LEU A 144 1.33 22.21 -0.38
CA LEU A 144 1.34 21.43 -1.62
C LEU A 144 2.46 20.39 -1.59
N SER A 145 3.65 20.77 -1.11
CA SER A 145 4.77 19.84 -0.92
C SER A 145 4.40 18.67 -0.01
N ALA A 146 3.71 18.93 1.12
CA ALA A 146 3.23 17.89 2.02
C ALA A 146 2.23 16.94 1.34
N ALA A 147 1.25 17.50 0.61
CA ALA A 147 0.28 16.73 -0.17
C ALA A 147 0.95 15.85 -1.22
N HIS A 148 1.92 16.41 -1.96
CA HIS A 148 2.68 15.69 -2.98
C HIS A 148 3.54 14.58 -2.37
N ASN A 149 4.15 14.81 -1.21
CA ASN A 149 4.97 13.80 -0.53
C ASN A 149 4.13 12.59 -0.10
N LEU A 150 2.90 12.82 0.37
CA LEU A 150 1.95 11.75 0.64
C LEU A 150 1.56 11.03 -0.66
N HIS A 151 1.20 11.76 -1.72
CA HIS A 151 0.85 11.17 -3.02
C HIS A 151 1.97 10.27 -3.59
N GLN A 152 3.23 10.70 -3.52
CA GLN A 152 4.39 9.92 -4.00
C GLN A 152 4.57 8.60 -3.25
N GLU A 153 4.23 8.54 -1.95
CA GLU A 153 4.24 7.28 -1.22
C GLU A 153 3.06 6.37 -1.62
N LEU A 154 1.91 6.96 -1.95
CA LEU A 154 0.68 6.23 -2.20
C LEU A 154 0.55 5.73 -3.65
N ARG A 155 1.15 6.43 -4.62
CA ARG A 155 1.05 6.08 -6.06
C ARG A 155 1.54 4.66 -6.37
N GLN A 156 2.46 4.14 -5.57
CA GLN A 156 3.02 2.79 -5.75
C GLN A 156 2.01 1.68 -5.38
N TRP A 157 0.92 2.02 -4.69
CA TRP A 157 -0.09 1.09 -4.23
C TRP A 157 -1.38 1.21 -5.07
N SER A 158 -1.95 0.08 -5.47
CA SER A 158 -3.31 0.04 -6.02
C SER A 158 -4.33 0.37 -4.93
N SER A 159 -5.35 1.16 -5.27
CA SER A 159 -6.49 1.41 -4.36
C SER A 159 -7.59 0.34 -4.47
N HIS A 160 -7.48 -0.56 -5.44
CA HIS A 160 -8.45 -1.62 -5.65
C HIS A 160 -8.46 -2.58 -4.45
N GLU A 161 -9.63 -2.74 -3.81
CA GLU A 161 -9.78 -3.51 -2.56
C GLU A 161 -8.85 -3.02 -1.41
N ASN A 162 -8.55 -1.72 -1.37
CA ASN A 162 -7.77 -1.11 -0.30
C ASN A 162 -8.28 0.29 0.05
N GLU A 163 -9.29 0.34 0.92
CA GLU A 163 -9.94 1.59 1.34
C GLU A 163 -9.00 2.52 2.13
N ILE A 164 -7.99 1.98 2.83
CA ILE A 164 -6.97 2.80 3.52
C ILE A 164 -6.18 3.62 2.51
N VAL A 165 -5.69 2.97 1.45
CA VAL A 165 -4.94 3.63 0.37
C VAL A 165 -5.85 4.58 -0.41
N ALA A 166 -7.09 4.19 -0.70
CA ALA A 166 -8.06 5.05 -1.38
C ALA A 166 -8.36 6.34 -0.59
N ALA A 167 -8.67 6.23 0.71
CA ALA A 167 -8.88 7.37 1.59
C ALA A 167 -7.64 8.26 1.69
N ALA A 168 -6.44 7.68 1.83
CA ALA A 168 -5.20 8.45 1.88
C ALA A 168 -4.91 9.19 0.55
N LYS A 169 -5.24 8.59 -0.61
CA LYS A 169 -5.12 9.27 -1.92
C LYS A 169 -6.08 10.46 -2.02
N ARG A 170 -7.34 10.28 -1.58
CA ARG A 170 -8.31 11.38 -1.47
C ARG A 170 -7.79 12.51 -0.58
N MET A 171 -7.18 12.19 0.57
CA MET A 171 -6.57 13.21 1.44
C MET A 171 -5.46 14.01 0.74
N ALA A 172 -4.61 13.36 -0.07
CA ALA A 172 -3.54 14.05 -0.79
C ALA A 172 -4.10 15.06 -1.81
N ILE A 173 -5.16 14.70 -2.54
CA ILE A 173 -5.83 15.60 -3.50
C ILE A 173 -6.48 16.78 -2.76
N LEU A 174 -7.23 16.49 -1.68
CA LEU A 174 -7.89 17.52 -0.89
C LEU A 174 -6.87 18.48 -0.24
N MET A 175 -5.72 17.98 0.22
CA MET A 175 -4.66 18.81 0.78
C MET A 175 -4.00 19.71 -0.29
N ALA A 176 -3.83 19.21 -1.52
CA ALA A 176 -3.39 20.04 -2.63
C ALA A 176 -4.42 21.12 -2.98
N ARG A 177 -5.72 20.82 -2.93
CA ARG A 177 -6.79 21.81 -3.09
C ARG A 177 -6.81 22.83 -1.96
N LEU A 178 -6.61 22.40 -0.71
CA LEU A 178 -6.49 23.28 0.45
C LEU A 178 -5.37 24.30 0.26
N SER A 179 -4.22 23.87 -0.29
CA SER A 179 -3.09 24.75 -0.63
C SER A 179 -3.51 25.91 -1.56
N GLN A 180 -4.37 25.68 -2.55
CA GLN A 180 -4.87 26.74 -3.44
C GLN A 180 -5.80 27.71 -2.68
N LEU A 181 -6.75 27.14 -1.93
CA LEU A 181 -7.79 27.90 -1.24
C LEU A 181 -7.21 28.83 -0.16
N VAL A 182 -6.14 28.44 0.54
CA VAL A 182 -5.50 29.29 1.57
C VAL A 182 -4.77 30.50 0.98
N ARG A 183 -4.44 30.48 -0.32
CA ARG A 183 -3.87 31.62 -1.06
C ARG A 183 -4.94 32.50 -1.71
N GLY A 184 -6.22 32.16 -1.56
CA GLY A 184 -7.32 32.82 -2.26
C GLY A 184 -7.44 32.45 -3.74
N GLU A 185 -6.72 31.41 -4.21
CA GLU A 185 -6.80 30.92 -5.58
C GLU A 185 -7.94 29.91 -5.72
N GLY A 186 -8.89 30.15 -6.62
CA GLY A 186 -9.84 29.12 -7.07
C GLY A 186 -10.99 28.78 -6.10
N GLY A 187 -11.31 29.64 -5.13
CA GLY A 187 -12.49 29.47 -4.28
C GLY A 187 -12.70 30.58 -3.26
N ASN A 188 -13.76 30.47 -2.47
CA ASN A 188 -14.13 31.43 -1.44
C ASN A 188 -13.92 30.86 -0.02
N LYS A 189 -14.19 31.68 1.01
CA LYS A 189 -14.11 31.32 2.42
C LYS A 189 -14.82 30.00 2.76
N LYS A 190 -16.00 29.78 2.17
CA LYS A 190 -16.80 28.58 2.41
C LYS A 190 -16.12 27.35 1.81
N ASP A 191 -15.58 27.46 0.60
CA ASP A 191 -14.84 26.38 -0.06
C ASP A 191 -13.62 25.94 0.76
N LEU A 192 -12.89 26.88 1.37
CA LEU A 192 -11.77 26.58 2.27
C LEU A 192 -12.23 25.74 3.48
N ILE A 193 -13.31 26.16 4.14
CA ILE A 193 -13.86 25.48 5.33
C ILE A 193 -14.37 24.09 4.96
N ASP A 194 -15.09 23.96 3.85
CA ASP A 194 -15.66 22.69 3.40
C ASP A 194 -14.57 21.72 2.94
N CYS A 195 -13.49 22.23 2.32
CA CYS A 195 -12.30 21.43 2.01
C CYS A 195 -11.63 20.88 3.28
N ALA A 196 -11.49 21.69 4.33
CA ALA A 196 -10.91 21.25 5.60
C ALA A 196 -11.77 20.18 6.31
N LYS A 197 -13.11 20.29 6.22
CA LYS A 197 -14.02 19.23 6.70
C LYS A 197 -13.85 17.94 5.92
N ALA A 198 -13.80 18.01 4.59
CA ALA A 198 -13.60 16.83 3.75
C ALA A 198 -12.26 16.11 4.05
N ILE A 199 -11.20 16.86 4.35
CA ILE A 199 -9.92 16.27 4.80
C ILE A 199 -10.10 15.56 6.14
N ALA A 200 -10.81 16.17 7.09
CA ALA A 200 -11.07 15.58 8.40
C ALA A 200 -11.90 14.29 8.29
N ASP A 201 -12.96 14.27 7.48
CA ASP A 201 -13.81 13.10 7.27
C ASP A 201 -13.01 11.96 6.60
N SER A 202 -12.18 12.27 5.61
CA SER A 202 -11.29 11.29 4.98
C SER A 202 -10.20 10.79 5.94
N SER A 203 -9.74 11.61 6.89
CA SER A 203 -8.77 11.20 7.91
C SER A 203 -9.38 10.29 8.97
N GLU A 204 -10.66 10.53 9.32
CA GLU A 204 -11.42 9.66 10.22
C GLU A 204 -11.55 8.26 9.63
N GLU A 205 -11.81 8.17 8.33
CA GLU A 205 -11.88 6.89 7.62
C GLU A 205 -10.55 6.13 7.65
N VAL A 206 -9.42 6.80 7.43
CA VAL A 206 -8.08 6.21 7.58
C VAL A 206 -7.88 5.66 9.00
N THR A 207 -8.21 6.45 10.03
CA THR A 207 -8.06 6.02 11.42
C THR A 207 -8.99 4.84 11.75
N ARG A 208 -10.25 4.88 11.32
CA ARG A 208 -11.24 3.83 11.56
C ARG A 208 -10.76 2.49 10.97
N LEU A 209 -10.34 2.50 9.71
CA LEU A 209 -9.85 1.31 9.02
C LEU A 209 -8.53 0.79 9.63
N ALA A 210 -7.61 1.69 9.99
CA ALA A 210 -6.36 1.33 10.67
C ALA A 210 -6.62 0.63 12.02
N VAL A 211 -7.57 1.14 12.81
CA VAL A 211 -7.96 0.51 14.09
C VAL A 211 -8.61 -0.86 13.86
N GLN A 212 -9.45 -1.01 12.83
CA GLN A 212 -10.04 -2.31 12.47
C GLN A 212 -8.97 -3.33 12.09
N LEU A 213 -8.00 -2.92 11.27
CA LEU A 213 -6.86 -3.75 10.90
C LEU A 213 -6.01 -4.13 12.12
N ALA A 214 -5.73 -3.18 13.00
CA ALA A 214 -4.98 -3.42 14.23
C ALA A 214 -5.64 -4.48 15.12
N ARG A 215 -6.98 -4.48 15.22
CA ARG A 215 -7.75 -5.49 15.99
C ARG A 215 -7.59 -6.90 15.43
N GLN A 216 -7.42 -7.03 14.11
CA GLN A 216 -7.24 -8.32 13.45
C GLN A 216 -5.77 -8.77 13.38
N CYS A 217 -4.83 -7.90 13.73
CA CYS A 217 -3.40 -8.23 13.76
C CYS A 217 -3.06 -9.14 14.96
N THR A 218 -2.39 -10.26 14.69
CA THR A 218 -1.95 -11.23 15.70
C THR A 218 -0.61 -10.86 16.34
N ASP A 219 0.22 -10.08 15.65
CA ASP A 219 1.48 -9.60 16.20
C ASP A 219 1.24 -8.40 17.12
N ILE A 220 1.60 -8.55 18.39
CA ILE A 220 1.35 -7.53 19.42
C ILE A 220 2.15 -6.26 19.14
N LYS A 221 3.41 -6.38 18.69
CA LYS A 221 4.27 -5.21 18.44
C LYS A 221 3.76 -4.43 17.25
N MET A 222 3.46 -5.11 16.14
CA MET A 222 2.93 -4.47 14.94
C MET A 222 1.59 -3.78 15.20
N ARG A 223 0.70 -4.43 15.98
CA ARG A 223 -0.57 -3.84 16.43
C ARG A 223 -0.36 -2.56 17.24
N MET A 224 0.54 -2.58 18.23
CA MET A 224 0.80 -1.41 19.07
C MET A 224 1.39 -0.26 18.27
N THR A 225 2.35 -0.54 17.38
CA THR A 225 2.91 0.47 16.47
C THR A 225 1.83 1.12 15.62
N LEU A 226 0.92 0.33 15.02
CA LEU A 226 -0.18 0.85 14.21
C LEU A 226 -1.13 1.76 15.01
N LEU A 227 -1.51 1.35 16.23
CA LEU A 227 -2.38 2.15 17.09
C LEU A 227 -1.73 3.48 17.51
N GLN A 228 -0.44 3.44 17.88
CA GLN A 228 0.31 4.62 18.30
C GLN A 228 0.45 5.68 17.19
N VAL A 229 0.61 5.25 15.94
CA VAL A 229 0.72 6.22 14.82
C VAL A 229 -0.65 6.78 14.43
N CYS A 230 -1.71 5.95 14.42
CA CYS A 230 -3.03 6.41 13.95
C CYS A 230 -3.83 7.21 14.98
N GLU A 231 -3.55 7.07 16.29
CA GLU A 231 -4.24 7.83 17.36
C GLU A 231 -3.95 9.34 17.33
N ARG A 232 -2.88 9.76 16.64
CA ARG A 232 -2.52 11.18 16.48
C ARG A 232 -3.41 11.91 15.48
N ILE A 233 -3.95 11.19 14.49
CA ILE A 233 -4.69 11.76 13.35
C ILE A 233 -5.93 12.57 13.80
N PRO A 234 -6.81 12.06 14.69
CA PRO A 234 -8.03 12.79 15.08
C PRO A 234 -7.75 14.18 15.70
N THR A 235 -6.71 14.29 16.52
CA THR A 235 -6.30 15.56 17.13
C THR A 235 -5.81 16.54 16.07
N ILE A 236 -4.93 16.09 15.17
CA ILE A 236 -4.37 16.95 14.11
C ILE A 236 -5.47 17.40 13.15
N ALA A 237 -6.42 16.52 12.78
CA ALA A 237 -7.56 16.85 11.93
C ALA A 237 -8.51 17.88 12.58
N THR A 238 -8.71 17.79 13.89
CA THR A 238 -9.49 18.79 14.64
C THR A 238 -8.80 20.16 14.61
N GLN A 239 -7.49 20.19 14.83
CA GLN A 239 -6.68 21.40 14.70
C GLN A 239 -6.74 21.98 13.28
N LEU A 240 -6.71 21.14 12.23
CA LEU A 240 -6.83 21.58 10.84
C LEU A 240 -8.13 22.36 10.60
N LYS A 241 -9.26 21.86 11.13
CA LYS A 241 -10.56 22.54 11.02
C LYS A 241 -10.55 23.92 11.70
N ILE A 242 -9.94 24.01 12.88
CA ILE A 242 -9.82 25.27 13.63
C ILE A 242 -8.94 26.26 12.86
N LEU A 243 -7.73 25.86 12.50
CA LEU A 243 -6.77 26.72 11.78
C LEU A 243 -7.30 27.16 10.41
N SER A 244 -8.00 26.27 9.70
CA SER A 244 -8.66 26.63 8.43
C SER A 244 -9.76 27.66 8.63
N THR A 245 -10.51 27.59 9.74
CA THR A 245 -11.53 28.60 10.09
C THR A 245 -10.89 29.94 10.44
N VAL A 246 -9.75 29.93 11.16
CA VAL A 246 -8.97 31.15 11.46
C VAL A 246 -8.46 31.79 10.17
N LYS A 247 -7.84 31.03 9.27
CA LYS A 247 -7.40 31.54 7.95
C LYS A 247 -8.57 32.06 7.11
N ALA A 248 -9.70 31.36 7.15
CA ALA A 248 -10.93 31.77 6.47
C ALA A 248 -11.45 33.14 6.96
N THR A 249 -11.28 33.49 8.23
CA THR A 249 -11.64 34.83 8.73
C THR A 249 -10.70 35.93 8.26
N MET A 250 -9.43 35.61 7.97
CA MET A 250 -8.42 36.58 7.52
C MET A 250 -8.43 36.84 6.01
N LEU A 251 -8.87 35.86 5.20
CA LEU A 251 -9.05 36.00 3.74
C LEU A 251 -10.00 37.15 3.30
N GLY A 252 -10.85 37.66 4.20
CA GLY A 252 -11.78 38.77 3.91
C GLY A 252 -11.32 40.14 4.42
N SER A 253 -10.23 40.21 5.19
CA SER A 253 -9.78 41.43 5.88
C SER A 253 -8.59 42.12 5.20
N GLN A 254 -8.05 41.56 4.11
CA GLN A 254 -6.88 42.09 3.41
C GLN A 254 -7.13 43.36 2.57
N VAL A 255 -8.38 43.83 2.43
CA VAL A 255 -8.65 45.13 1.79
C VAL A 255 -8.63 46.24 2.83
N VAL A 256 -7.47 46.45 3.47
CA VAL A 256 -7.18 47.73 4.13
C VAL A 256 -6.46 48.58 3.10
N ILE A 257 -7.23 49.40 2.39
CA ILE A 257 -6.67 50.45 1.53
C ILE A 257 -5.97 51.43 2.47
N GLY A 258 -4.64 51.42 2.47
CA GLY A 258 -3.86 52.42 3.20
C GLY A 258 -4.21 53.84 2.71
N PRO A 259 -3.91 54.89 3.49
CA PRO A 259 -4.23 56.28 3.14
C PRO A 259 -3.64 56.76 1.78
N TYR A 260 -2.76 55.97 1.16
CA TYR A 260 -2.15 56.23 -0.15
C TYR A 260 -2.53 55.20 -1.24
N GLY A 261 -3.57 54.38 -1.04
CA GLY A 261 -4.08 53.49 -2.09
C GLY A 261 -3.21 52.27 -2.39
N GLN A 262 -2.18 51.98 -1.59
CA GLN A 262 -1.38 50.76 -1.74
C GLN A 262 -2.00 49.59 -0.97
N PRO A 263 -2.03 48.37 -1.56
CA PRO A 263 -2.31 47.17 -0.80
C PRO A 263 -1.22 46.98 0.26
N MET A 264 -1.60 46.97 1.53
CA MET A 264 -0.72 46.48 2.58
C MET A 264 -0.63 44.95 2.41
N ASP A 265 0.58 44.42 2.33
CA ASP A 265 0.82 42.97 2.47
C ASP A 265 0.16 42.47 3.78
N GLY A 266 -0.23 41.18 3.79
CA GLY A 266 -1.05 40.58 4.84
C GLY A 266 -0.62 40.96 6.26
N THR A 267 -1.60 41.09 7.17
CA THR A 267 -1.31 41.39 8.57
C THR A 267 -0.37 40.32 9.14
N GLU A 268 0.53 40.71 10.05
CA GLU A 268 1.45 39.78 10.76
C GLU A 268 0.69 38.56 11.31
N GLU A 269 -0.54 38.78 11.79
CA GLU A 269 -1.48 37.73 12.23
C GLU A 269 -1.86 36.71 11.13
N ASP A 270 -2.01 37.14 9.88
CA ASP A 270 -2.34 36.26 8.75
C ASP A 270 -1.14 35.40 8.32
N GLU A 271 0.07 35.94 8.42
CA GLU A 271 1.31 35.18 8.20
C GLU A 271 1.52 34.13 9.28
N GLU A 272 1.32 34.47 10.55
CA GLU A 272 1.40 33.52 11.67
C GLU A 272 0.35 32.40 11.55
N ALA A 273 -0.91 32.77 11.26
CA ALA A 273 -1.98 31.79 11.04
C ALA A 273 -1.67 30.85 9.87
N MET A 274 -1.07 31.37 8.80
CA MET A 274 -0.60 30.57 7.67
C MET A 274 0.51 29.60 8.09
N GLN A 275 1.51 30.05 8.86
CA GLN A 275 2.59 29.19 9.34
C GLN A 275 2.08 28.03 10.22
N GLN A 276 1.13 28.32 11.13
CA GLN A 276 0.51 27.28 11.95
C GLN A 276 -0.26 26.25 11.11
N LEU A 277 -0.99 26.71 10.09
CA LEU A 277 -1.72 25.85 9.18
C LEU A 277 -0.78 24.95 8.36
N VAL A 278 0.35 25.49 7.92
CA VAL A 278 1.40 24.73 7.20
C VAL A 278 1.94 23.59 8.07
N LEU A 279 2.34 23.88 9.31
CA LEU A 279 2.88 22.87 10.23
C LEU A 279 1.84 21.79 10.55
N ASN A 280 0.59 22.17 10.76
CA ASN A 280 -0.49 21.23 10.99
C ASN A 280 -0.72 20.31 9.77
N ALA A 281 -0.76 20.86 8.55
CA ALA A 281 -0.91 20.09 7.32
C ALA A 281 0.24 19.08 7.12
N GLN A 282 1.49 19.51 7.35
CA GLN A 282 2.66 18.63 7.28
C GLN A 282 2.58 17.47 8.28
N ASN A 283 2.23 17.77 9.53
CA ASN A 283 2.05 16.77 10.57
C ASN A 283 0.94 15.76 10.24
N LEU A 284 -0.16 16.22 9.64
CA LEU A 284 -1.27 15.36 9.22
C LEU A 284 -0.83 14.41 8.09
N MET A 285 -0.24 14.95 7.03
CA MET A 285 0.21 14.15 5.89
C MET A 285 1.27 13.12 6.31
N GLN A 286 2.17 13.48 7.21
CA GLN A 286 3.17 12.56 7.76
C GLN A 286 2.53 11.47 8.63
N SER A 287 1.59 11.81 9.52
CA SER A 287 0.91 10.83 10.38
C SER A 287 0.09 9.82 9.55
N VAL A 288 -0.55 10.28 8.46
CA VAL A 288 -1.27 9.42 7.51
C VAL A 288 -0.29 8.50 6.78
N LYS A 289 0.85 9.04 6.29
CA LYS A 289 1.91 8.26 5.63
C LYS A 289 2.43 7.13 6.53
N ASP A 290 2.73 7.44 7.79
CA ASP A 290 3.23 6.46 8.76
C ASP A 290 2.16 5.43 9.11
N THR A 291 0.89 5.84 9.18
CA THR A 291 -0.24 4.92 9.37
C THR A 291 -0.39 3.94 8.21
N VAL A 292 -0.26 4.39 6.96
CA VAL A 292 -0.33 3.51 5.78
C VAL A 292 0.81 2.48 5.79
N ARG A 293 2.03 2.90 6.13
CA ARG A 293 3.19 1.99 6.25
C ARG A 293 3.02 0.98 7.39
N ALA A 294 2.55 1.42 8.55
CA ALA A 294 2.28 0.53 9.67
C ALA A 294 1.12 -0.44 9.36
N ALA A 295 0.11 0.02 8.62
CA ALA A 295 -1.01 -0.80 8.16
C ALA A 295 -0.56 -1.88 7.18
N GLU A 296 0.28 -1.52 6.20
CA GLU A 296 0.90 -2.48 5.29
C GLU A 296 1.63 -3.58 6.07
N ALA A 297 2.53 -3.20 6.99
CA ALA A 297 3.23 -4.16 7.82
C ALA A 297 2.25 -5.04 8.61
N ALA A 298 1.33 -4.44 9.37
CA ALA A 298 0.38 -5.17 10.21
C ALA A 298 -0.51 -6.14 9.42
N SER A 299 -0.76 -5.84 8.15
CA SER A 299 -1.59 -6.67 7.27
C SER A 299 -0.98 -8.05 6.94
N ILE A 300 0.33 -8.21 7.10
CA ILE A 300 1.02 -9.49 6.89
C ILE A 300 0.64 -10.50 7.98
N LYS A 301 0.28 -10.04 9.18
CA LYS A 301 -0.01 -10.86 10.36
C LYS A 301 -1.46 -10.72 10.80
N ILE A 302 -2.40 -10.95 9.89
CA ILE A 302 -3.85 -10.93 10.16
C ILE A 302 -4.36 -12.32 10.55
N ARG A 303 -5.37 -12.38 11.43
CA ARG A 303 -6.12 -13.61 11.73
C ARG A 303 -6.75 -14.22 10.46
N THR A 304 -6.57 -15.53 10.27
CA THR A 304 -7.05 -16.28 9.09
C THR A 304 -8.57 -16.24 8.89
N ASN A 305 -9.35 -16.01 9.96
CA ASN A 305 -10.81 -15.92 9.95
C ASN A 305 -11.35 -14.48 10.05
N SER A 306 -10.50 -13.47 9.85
CA SER A 306 -10.90 -12.06 10.02
C SER A 306 -11.90 -11.57 8.97
N GLY A 307 -12.00 -12.24 7.82
CA GLY A 307 -12.81 -11.78 6.68
C GLY A 307 -12.33 -10.46 6.06
N LEU A 308 -11.23 -9.88 6.56
CA LEU A 308 -10.68 -8.62 6.11
C LEU A 308 -9.96 -8.83 4.77
N ARG A 309 -10.44 -8.19 3.70
CA ARG A 309 -9.80 -8.22 2.38
C ARG A 309 -9.13 -6.87 2.11
N LEU A 310 -7.89 -6.73 2.57
CA LEU A 310 -7.03 -5.59 2.24
C LEU A 310 -5.94 -6.06 1.28
N ARG A 311 -5.93 -5.49 0.07
CA ARG A 311 -5.02 -5.88 -1.00
C ARG A 311 -3.85 -4.89 -1.11
N TRP A 312 -2.65 -5.34 -0.78
CA TRP A 312 -1.41 -4.57 -0.95
C TRP A 312 -0.69 -5.00 -2.23
N ILE A 313 -1.11 -4.42 -3.36
CA ILE A 313 -0.48 -4.68 -4.65
C ILE A 313 0.31 -3.45 -5.10
N ARG A 314 1.58 -3.70 -5.43
CA ARG A 314 2.45 -2.72 -6.07
C ARG A 314 2.01 -2.52 -7.52
N LYS A 315 1.78 -1.28 -7.92
CA LYS A 315 1.50 -0.97 -9.32
C LYS A 315 2.74 -1.25 -10.15
N PRO A 316 2.62 -1.98 -11.28
CA PRO A 316 3.76 -2.26 -12.11
C PRO A 316 4.21 -0.95 -12.82
N MET A 317 5.49 -0.86 -13.16
CA MET A 317 6.11 0.37 -13.68
C MET A 317 5.35 0.99 -14.86
N TRP A 318 4.75 0.15 -15.71
CA TRP A 318 3.98 0.52 -16.90
C TRP A 318 2.57 1.05 -16.63
N SER A 319 2.01 0.84 -15.43
CA SER A 319 0.67 1.35 -15.04
C SER A 319 0.68 2.84 -14.66
N ASN A 320 1.86 3.45 -14.62
CA ASN A 320 2.06 4.87 -14.33
C ASN A 320 2.23 5.73 -15.59
N PHE A 321 2.13 5.12 -16.78
CA PHE A 321 2.16 5.79 -18.08
C PHE A 321 0.77 5.81 -18.71
#